data_AF-A0AAV5C6Z9-F1
#
_entry.id   AF-A0AAV5C6Z9-F1
#
_cell.length_a   1.000
_cell.length_b   1.000
_cell.length_c   1.000
_cell.angle_alpha   90.00
_cell.angle_beta   90.00
_cell.angle_gamma   90.00
#
_symmetry.space_group_name_H-M   'P 1'
#
loop_
_entity.id
_entity.type
_entity.pdbx_description
1 polymer ?
#
loop_
_entity_poly.entity_id
_entity_poly.type
_entity_poly.pdbx_seq_one_letter_code
_entity_poly.pdbx_strand_id
1 'polypeptide(L)'
;MDEPTSGLDARAAAIVMRTVRNTVDTGRTVVCTIHQPSIDIFEAFDELFLLKRGGEEIYAGPLGHHSLELIKYFEGIEGVSKIKEGYNPATWMLEVTTVSQEQILGVDFSDIYKNSELYQRNKALIKELSQPAPGSSELYIPSRYSQSSFTQCMACLWKQNLSYWRNPPYNTVRFFFTTIIALLLGTIFWDLGGKVRSSQDLFNAMGSMYSAVLFIGVMNCTSVQPVVAVERPDQLISSQVVIELPYALVQATIYGVIVYSMIGFEWTAAKFFWYLFFGYFTLLYFTFYGMMAVGMTPNYHIAAIVSSAFYAIWNLFSGFIIPRPCRSGGGGTATYAPLHGRSTGLVVSQFGDMMTEMEDGTIVKVFVEELLRLQAQLVGMGGDHCRGVCRALRLPVWPCHHEVQLPEEMMTIGAGMSIHILGCGYWCSTPIF
;
A
#
# COMPACT_ATOMS: atom_id res chain seq x y z
N MET A 1 -2.50 -21.32 16.77
CA MET A 1 -1.46 -21.46 15.73
C MET A 1 -2.12 -22.12 14.54
N ASP A 2 -1.96 -21.57 13.35
CA ASP A 2 -2.56 -22.13 12.14
C ASP A 2 -1.52 -22.99 11.41
N GLU A 3 -1.79 -24.29 11.28
CA GLU A 3 -0.96 -25.29 10.60
C GLU A 3 0.56 -25.19 10.83
N PRO A 4 1.06 -25.26 12.08
CA PRO A 4 2.46 -24.98 12.40
C PRO A 4 3.48 -26.00 11.83
N THR A 5 3.00 -27.13 11.32
CA THR A 5 3.82 -28.19 10.71
C THR A 5 3.79 -28.17 9.18
N SER A 6 2.97 -27.30 8.56
CA SER A 6 2.82 -27.24 7.11
C SER A 6 4.12 -26.75 6.44
N GLY A 7 4.55 -27.46 5.39
CA GLY A 7 5.80 -27.18 4.67
C GLY A 7 7.09 -27.64 5.39
N LEU A 8 6.99 -28.31 6.54
CA LEU A 8 8.14 -28.89 7.25
C LEU A 8 8.31 -30.38 6.92
N ASP A 9 9.56 -30.84 6.94
CA ASP A 9 9.83 -32.27 6.97
C ASP A 9 9.50 -32.85 8.36
N ALA A 10 9.31 -34.17 8.45
CA ALA A 10 8.87 -34.83 9.67
C ALA A 10 9.75 -34.53 10.89
N ARG A 11 11.07 -34.37 10.70
CA ARG A 11 11.99 -34.06 11.80
C ARG A 11 11.80 -32.62 12.28
N ALA A 12 11.73 -31.64 11.37
CA ALA A 12 11.51 -30.25 11.75
C ALA A 12 10.14 -30.06 12.42
N ALA A 13 9.10 -30.70 11.89
CA ALA A 13 7.76 -30.69 12.50
C ALA A 13 7.78 -31.21 13.94
N ALA A 14 8.47 -32.32 14.21
CA ALA A 14 8.61 -32.85 15.57
C ALA A 14 9.36 -31.89 16.51
N ILE A 15 10.39 -31.19 16.03
CA ILE A 15 11.13 -30.19 16.83
C ILE A 15 10.24 -28.99 17.18
N VAL A 16 9.46 -28.49 16.21
CA VAL A 16 8.49 -27.41 16.44
C VAL A 16 7.47 -27.83 17.48
N MET A 17 6.86 -29.01 17.32
CA MET A 17 5.85 -29.51 18.24
C MET A 17 6.39 -29.78 19.65
N ARG A 18 7.65 -30.23 19.77
CA ARG A 18 8.31 -30.34 21.08
C ARG A 18 8.47 -28.99 21.77
N THR A 19 8.76 -27.93 21.01
CA THR A 19 8.88 -26.57 21.55
C THR A 19 7.52 -26.01 21.97
N VAL A 20 6.48 -26.29 21.17
CA VAL A 20 5.10 -25.96 21.53
C VAL A 20 4.71 -26.69 22.82
N ARG A 21 5.01 -27.99 22.94
CA ARG A 21 4.76 -28.78 24.14
C ARG A 21 5.45 -28.18 25.38
N ASN A 22 6.73 -27.86 25.28
CA ASN A 22 7.46 -27.18 26.38
C ASN A 22 6.81 -25.85 26.78
N THR A 23 6.17 -25.14 25.83
CA THR A 23 5.44 -23.90 26.11
C THR A 23 4.14 -24.18 26.85
N VAL A 24 3.41 -25.23 26.49
CA VAL A 24 2.21 -25.68 27.22
C VAL A 24 2.55 -26.05 28.66
N ASP A 25 3.67 -26.74 28.88
CA ASP A 25 4.14 -27.16 30.20
C ASP A 25 4.45 -25.99 31.16
N THR A 26 4.59 -24.76 30.63
CA THR A 26 4.70 -23.54 31.45
C THR A 26 3.37 -22.99 31.96
N GLY A 27 2.25 -23.69 31.71
CA GLY A 27 0.90 -23.27 32.07
C GLY A 27 0.21 -22.39 31.03
N ARG A 28 0.63 -22.45 29.76
CA ARG A 28 0.02 -21.68 28.66
C ARG A 28 -0.93 -22.57 27.86
N THR A 29 -2.12 -22.07 27.55
CA THR A 29 -3.04 -22.74 26.64
C THR A 29 -2.61 -22.50 25.18
N VAL A 30 -2.43 -23.57 24.43
CA VAL A 30 -2.14 -23.52 22.99
C VAL A 30 -3.26 -24.22 22.23
N VAL A 31 -3.83 -23.53 21.26
CA VAL A 31 -4.78 -24.09 20.29
C VAL A 31 -4.12 -24.07 18.93
N CYS A 32 -4.12 -25.19 18.21
CA CYS A 32 -3.63 -25.23 16.84
C CYS A 32 -4.41 -26.17 15.93
N THR A 33 -4.45 -25.83 14.64
CA THR A 33 -4.92 -26.69 13.56
C THR A 33 -3.74 -27.49 13.03
N ILE A 34 -3.93 -28.79 12.76
CA ILE A 34 -2.91 -29.62 12.11
C ILE A 34 -3.55 -30.49 11.04
N HIS A 35 -2.89 -30.52 9.89
CA HIS A 35 -3.24 -31.39 8.79
C HIS A 35 -2.46 -32.72 8.88
N GLN A 36 -3.16 -33.83 9.13
CA GLN A 36 -2.64 -35.21 9.08
C GLN A 36 -1.27 -35.42 9.77
N PRO A 37 -1.20 -35.32 11.12
CA PRO A 37 0.05 -35.50 11.85
C PRO A 37 0.56 -36.95 11.82
N SER A 38 1.87 -37.11 11.99
CA SER A 38 2.48 -38.39 12.36
C SER A 38 2.08 -38.78 13.79
N ILE A 39 2.18 -40.08 14.11
CA ILE A 39 1.85 -40.64 15.43
C ILE A 39 2.53 -39.85 16.56
N ASP A 40 3.85 -39.65 16.47
CA ASP A 40 4.63 -38.93 17.50
C ASP A 40 4.13 -37.50 17.76
N ILE A 41 3.60 -36.83 16.73
CA ILE A 41 3.06 -35.48 16.84
C ILE A 41 1.64 -35.54 17.40
N PHE A 42 0.85 -36.51 16.95
CA PHE A 42 -0.54 -36.68 17.38
C PHE A 42 -0.63 -37.03 18.87
N GLU A 43 0.23 -37.92 19.35
CA GLU A 43 0.30 -38.29 20.77
C GLU A 43 0.85 -37.16 21.65
N ALA A 44 1.48 -36.15 21.04
CA ALA A 44 1.92 -34.96 21.73
C ALA A 44 0.79 -33.95 21.98
N PHE A 45 -0.49 -34.29 21.76
CA PHE A 45 -1.64 -33.46 22.10
C PHE A 45 -2.38 -33.97 23.35
N ASP A 46 -2.90 -33.04 24.16
CA ASP A 46 -3.72 -33.39 25.33
C ASP A 46 -5.17 -33.67 24.93
N GLU A 47 -5.72 -32.76 24.12
CA GLU A 47 -7.10 -32.79 23.66
C GLU A 47 -7.18 -32.62 22.13
N LEU A 48 -8.21 -33.23 21.55
CA LEU A 48 -8.55 -33.13 20.14
C LEU A 48 -9.93 -32.49 20.01
N PHE A 49 -10.02 -31.50 19.13
CA PHE A 49 -11.28 -30.92 18.66
C PHE A 49 -11.42 -31.21 17.16
N LEU A 50 -12.27 -32.18 16.82
CA LEU A 50 -12.45 -32.69 15.47
C LEU A 50 -13.76 -32.18 14.87
N LEU A 51 -13.64 -31.60 13.67
CA LEU A 51 -14.75 -31.04 12.90
C LEU A 51 -14.95 -31.83 11.61
N LYS A 52 -16.21 -32.02 11.21
CA LYS A 52 -16.57 -32.50 9.88
C LYS A 52 -16.88 -31.35 8.91
N ARG A 53 -17.04 -31.68 7.63
CA ARG A 53 -17.44 -30.72 6.60
C ARG A 53 -18.79 -30.08 7.00
N GLY A 54 -18.84 -28.75 6.94
CA GLY A 54 -19.98 -27.98 7.45
C GLY A 54 -19.71 -27.29 8.79
N GLY A 55 -18.54 -27.53 9.41
CA GLY A 55 -18.15 -26.90 10.66
C GLY A 55 -18.83 -27.52 11.89
N GLU A 56 -19.33 -28.75 11.76
CA GLU A 56 -19.98 -29.47 12.85
C GLU A 56 -18.97 -30.30 13.66
N GLU A 57 -19.15 -30.31 14.98
CA GLU A 57 -18.33 -31.05 15.92
C GLU A 57 -18.68 -32.53 15.89
N ILE A 58 -17.67 -33.40 15.76
CA ILE A 58 -17.85 -34.85 15.82
C ILE A 58 -17.10 -35.52 16.97
N TYR A 59 -16.11 -34.81 17.53
CA TYR A 59 -15.40 -35.21 18.74
C TYR A 59 -14.73 -33.99 19.39
N ALA A 60 -14.90 -33.82 20.69
CA ALA A 60 -14.10 -32.88 21.47
C ALA A 60 -13.74 -33.52 22.82
N GLY A 61 -12.47 -33.83 23.02
CA GLY A 61 -12.08 -34.52 24.25
C GLY A 61 -10.60 -34.90 24.30
N PRO A 62 -10.17 -35.52 25.41
CA PRO A 62 -8.80 -35.94 25.59
C PRO A 62 -8.45 -37.09 24.65
N LEU A 63 -7.26 -37.07 24.05
CA LEU A 63 -6.80 -38.21 23.24
C LEU A 63 -6.58 -39.45 24.12
N GLY A 64 -6.09 -39.25 25.34
CA GLY A 64 -5.66 -40.32 26.23
C GLY A 64 -4.33 -40.95 25.81
N HIS A 65 -3.79 -41.82 26.65
CA HIS A 65 -2.52 -42.51 26.37
C HIS A 65 -2.64 -43.34 25.08
N HIS A 66 -1.73 -43.15 24.13
CA HIS A 66 -1.78 -43.77 22.79
C HIS A 66 -3.14 -43.60 22.07
N SER A 67 -3.79 -42.44 22.24
CA SER A 67 -5.09 -42.13 21.62
C SER A 67 -6.24 -43.08 22.01
N LEU A 68 -6.14 -43.79 23.13
CA LEU A 68 -7.13 -44.79 23.55
C LEU A 68 -8.55 -44.25 23.73
N GLU A 69 -8.71 -43.04 24.28
CA GLU A 69 -10.04 -42.47 24.53
C GLU A 69 -10.74 -42.08 23.22
N LEU A 70 -9.97 -41.56 22.25
CA LEU A 70 -10.43 -41.31 20.89
C LEU A 70 -10.86 -42.61 20.19
N ILE A 71 -10.00 -43.64 20.24
CA ILE A 71 -10.25 -44.93 19.58
C ILE A 71 -11.51 -45.57 20.17
N LYS A 72 -11.62 -45.65 21.50
CA LYS A 72 -12.82 -46.20 22.17
C LYS A 72 -14.11 -45.48 21.78
N TYR A 73 -14.06 -44.15 21.65
CA TYR A 73 -15.23 -43.36 21.27
C TYR A 73 -15.73 -43.75 19.87
N PHE A 74 -14.85 -43.76 18.88
CA PHE A 74 -15.24 -44.08 17.50
C PHE A 74 -15.53 -45.58 17.29
N GLU A 75 -14.80 -46.48 17.95
CA GLU A 75 -15.09 -47.92 17.91
C GLU A 75 -16.39 -48.30 18.63
N GLY A 76 -16.88 -47.45 19.53
CA GLY A 76 -18.19 -47.62 20.18
C GLY A 76 -19.38 -47.35 19.26
N ILE A 77 -19.15 -46.74 18.09
CA ILE A 77 -20.18 -46.44 17.10
C ILE A 77 -20.39 -47.67 16.20
N GLU A 78 -21.64 -48.12 16.10
CA GLU A 78 -21.97 -49.31 15.33
C GLU A 78 -21.58 -49.15 13.84
N GLY A 79 -20.82 -50.12 13.33
CA GLY A 79 -20.37 -50.17 11.95
C GLY A 79 -19.06 -49.43 11.64
N VAL A 80 -18.49 -48.65 12.58
CA VAL A 80 -17.14 -48.09 12.41
C VAL A 80 -16.09 -49.22 12.43
N SER A 81 -15.15 -49.18 11.49
CA SER A 81 -14.07 -50.17 11.41
C SER A 81 -13.05 -49.95 12.52
N LYS A 82 -12.70 -51.04 13.20
CA LYS A 82 -11.66 -51.01 14.25
C LYS A 82 -10.29 -50.63 13.70
N ILE A 83 -9.51 -49.93 14.51
CA ILE A 83 -8.15 -49.55 14.12
C ILE A 83 -7.26 -50.79 14.03
N LYS A 84 -6.38 -50.84 13.03
CA LYS A 84 -5.38 -51.90 12.90
C LYS A 84 -4.18 -51.62 13.79
N GLU A 85 -3.55 -52.67 14.29
CA GLU A 85 -2.33 -52.53 15.09
C GLU A 85 -1.22 -51.80 14.30
N GLY A 86 -0.59 -50.82 14.93
CA GLY A 86 0.46 -49.98 14.32
C GLY A 86 -0.04 -48.95 13.31
N TYR A 87 -1.35 -48.82 13.10
CA TYR A 87 -1.92 -47.80 12.21
C TYR A 87 -2.04 -46.46 12.92
N ASN A 88 -1.83 -45.37 12.18
CA ASN A 88 -1.85 -44.02 12.76
C ASN A 88 -3.28 -43.62 13.15
N PRO A 89 -3.57 -43.36 14.45
CA PRO A 89 -4.91 -42.97 14.89
C PRO A 89 -5.41 -41.69 14.24
N ALA A 90 -4.52 -40.74 13.94
CA ALA A 90 -4.87 -39.49 13.28
C ALA A 90 -5.33 -39.69 11.83
N THR A 91 -4.74 -40.67 11.14
CA THR A 91 -5.13 -41.03 9.77
C THR A 91 -6.44 -41.81 9.81
N TRP A 92 -6.52 -42.81 10.69
CA TRP A 92 -7.72 -43.64 10.86
C TRP A 92 -8.96 -42.83 11.18
N MET A 93 -8.89 -41.90 12.15
CA MET A 93 -10.05 -41.10 12.53
C MET A 93 -10.60 -40.31 11.34
N LEU A 94 -9.73 -39.74 10.50
CA LEU A 94 -10.15 -38.96 9.33
C LEU A 94 -10.74 -39.84 8.22
N GLU A 95 -10.30 -41.10 8.10
CA GLU A 95 -10.83 -42.08 7.14
C GLU A 95 -12.24 -42.57 7.54
N VAL A 96 -12.44 -42.87 8.83
CA VAL A 96 -13.72 -43.39 9.33
C VAL A 96 -14.78 -42.31 9.47
N THR A 97 -14.39 -41.04 9.57
CA THR A 97 -15.31 -39.90 9.66
C THR A 97 -15.54 -39.19 8.32
N THR A 98 -15.27 -39.86 7.20
CA THR A 98 -15.55 -39.30 5.87
C THR A 98 -17.06 -39.26 5.57
N VAL A 99 -17.47 -38.33 4.72
CA VAL A 99 -18.87 -38.22 4.27
C VAL A 99 -19.36 -39.51 3.59
N SER A 100 -18.47 -40.19 2.85
CA SER A 100 -18.80 -41.48 2.23
C SER A 100 -19.09 -42.55 3.28
N GLN A 101 -18.34 -42.56 4.39
CA GLN A 101 -18.56 -43.50 5.47
C GLN A 101 -19.85 -43.20 6.23
N GLU A 102 -20.18 -41.93 6.48
CA GLU A 102 -21.49 -41.53 7.04
C GLU A 102 -22.66 -42.07 6.20
N GLN A 103 -22.58 -41.98 4.87
CA GLN A 103 -23.62 -42.48 3.96
C GLN A 103 -23.73 -44.00 3.97
N ILE A 104 -22.61 -44.72 4.06
CA ILE A 104 -22.60 -46.19 4.11
C ILE A 104 -23.22 -46.68 5.43
N LEU A 105 -22.90 -46.02 6.53
CA LEU A 105 -23.40 -46.35 7.86
C LEU A 105 -24.83 -45.87 8.09
N GLY A 106 -25.29 -44.88 7.32
CA GLY A 106 -26.60 -44.25 7.52
C GLY A 106 -26.67 -43.45 8.83
N VAL A 107 -25.53 -42.91 9.27
CA VAL A 107 -25.40 -42.16 10.53
C VAL A 107 -24.87 -40.76 10.29
N ASP A 108 -25.20 -39.84 11.20
CA ASP A 108 -24.58 -38.52 11.29
C ASP A 108 -23.70 -38.46 12.55
N PHE A 109 -22.38 -38.31 12.37
CA PHE A 109 -21.44 -38.24 13.50
C PHE A 109 -21.65 -37.02 14.39
N SER A 110 -22.18 -35.91 13.85
CA SER A 110 -22.53 -34.70 14.61
C SER A 110 -23.65 -34.99 15.60
N ASP A 111 -24.68 -35.72 15.15
CA ASP A 111 -25.80 -36.08 16.00
C ASP A 111 -25.42 -37.13 17.05
N ILE A 112 -24.55 -38.08 16.69
CA ILE A 112 -23.97 -39.02 17.65
C ILE A 112 -23.22 -38.27 18.75
N TYR A 113 -22.36 -37.31 18.37
CA TYR A 113 -21.61 -36.51 19.32
C TYR A 113 -22.52 -35.68 20.23
N LYS A 114 -23.51 -34.97 19.69
CA LYS A 114 -24.48 -34.17 20.47
C LYS A 114 -25.26 -35.01 21.49
N ASN A 115 -25.51 -36.28 21.20
CA ASN A 115 -26.21 -37.20 22.09
C ASN A 115 -25.27 -37.98 23.03
N SER A 116 -23.95 -37.85 22.87
CA SER A 116 -22.95 -38.56 23.66
C SER A 116 -22.79 -38.00 25.08
N GLU A 117 -22.33 -38.86 26.01
CA GLU A 117 -21.92 -38.43 27.35
C GLU A 117 -20.77 -37.41 27.32
N LEU A 118 -19.89 -37.50 26.31
CA LEU A 118 -18.77 -36.58 26.11
C LEU A 118 -19.27 -35.15 25.89
N TYR A 119 -20.25 -34.96 25.01
CA TYR A 119 -20.85 -33.64 24.77
C TYR A 119 -21.55 -33.10 26.02
N GLN A 120 -22.29 -33.93 26.74
CA GLN A 120 -22.96 -33.53 27.98
C GLN A 120 -21.95 -33.07 29.05
N ARG A 121 -20.86 -33.82 29.22
CA ARG A 121 -19.76 -33.47 30.14
C ARG A 121 -19.09 -32.16 29.74
N ASN A 122 -18.81 -31.96 28.45
CA ASN A 122 -18.21 -30.73 27.96
C ASN A 122 -19.12 -29.52 28.17
N LYS A 123 -20.43 -29.66 27.91
CA LYS A 123 -21.40 -28.59 28.18
C LYS A 123 -21.53 -28.26 29.67
N ALA A 124 -21.48 -29.28 30.54
CA ALA A 124 -21.47 -29.07 31.99
C ALA A 124 -20.21 -28.32 32.43
N LEU A 125 -19.03 -28.73 31.95
CA LEU A 125 -17.75 -28.08 32.25
C LEU A 125 -17.70 -26.63 31.76
N ILE A 126 -18.17 -26.37 30.54
CA ILE A 126 -18.26 -25.00 30.00
C ILE A 126 -19.16 -24.15 30.90
N LYS A 127 -20.31 -24.69 31.33
CA LYS A 127 -21.25 -23.96 32.20
C LYS A 127 -20.64 -23.66 33.57
N GLU A 128 -19.86 -24.58 34.12
CA GLU A 128 -19.12 -24.40 35.37
C GLU A 128 -18.04 -23.33 35.23
N LEU A 129 -17.17 -23.45 34.22
CA LEU A 129 -16.06 -22.52 33.97
C LEU A 129 -16.52 -21.12 33.51
N SER A 130 -17.74 -21.01 32.96
CA SER A 130 -18.34 -19.71 32.63
C SER A 130 -18.78 -18.93 33.86
N GLN A 131 -18.87 -19.56 35.04
CA GLN A 131 -19.15 -18.88 36.29
C GLN A 131 -17.83 -18.48 36.97
N PRO A 132 -17.57 -17.18 37.17
CA PRO A 132 -16.33 -16.74 37.80
C PRO A 132 -16.28 -17.21 39.26
N ALA A 133 -15.11 -17.66 39.70
CA ALA A 133 -14.90 -18.08 41.07
C ALA A 133 -15.14 -16.90 42.05
N PRO A 134 -15.72 -17.13 43.23
CA PRO A 134 -15.95 -16.07 44.21
C PRO A 134 -14.63 -15.36 44.58
N GLY A 135 -14.54 -14.05 44.29
CA GLY A 135 -13.33 -13.26 44.54
C GLY A 135 -12.35 -13.15 43.36
N SER A 136 -12.64 -13.73 42.20
CA SER A 136 -11.85 -13.51 40.99
C SER A 136 -12.10 -12.12 40.41
N SER A 137 -11.04 -11.38 40.08
CA SER A 137 -11.12 -10.15 39.30
C SER A 137 -11.15 -10.44 37.81
N GLU A 138 -11.88 -9.65 37.03
CA GLU A 138 -11.80 -9.70 35.56
C GLU A 138 -10.35 -9.48 35.07
N LEU A 139 -9.98 -10.16 34.00
CA LEU A 139 -8.68 -9.98 33.36
C LEU A 139 -8.57 -8.55 32.81
N TYR A 140 -7.87 -7.68 33.53
CA TYR A 140 -7.63 -6.31 33.10
C TYR A 140 -6.35 -6.21 32.29
N ILE A 141 -6.48 -5.97 30.98
CA ILE A 141 -5.36 -5.65 30.11
C ILE A 141 -5.24 -4.12 30.06
N PRO A 142 -4.19 -3.52 30.64
CA PRO A 142 -4.10 -2.08 30.87
C PRO A 142 -4.02 -1.24 29.58
N SER A 143 -3.61 -1.85 28.47
CA SER A 143 -3.51 -1.16 27.19
C SER A 143 -3.65 -2.16 26.03
N ARG A 144 -4.22 -1.68 24.92
CA ARG A 144 -4.33 -2.47 23.68
C ARG A 144 -2.97 -2.87 23.10
N TYR A 145 -1.93 -2.07 23.35
CA TYR A 145 -0.58 -2.30 22.86
C TYR A 145 0.42 -2.25 24.01
N SER A 146 1.43 -3.13 23.99
CA SER A 146 2.46 -3.20 25.02
C SER A 146 3.33 -1.93 25.12
N GLN A 147 3.42 -1.13 24.06
CA GLN A 147 4.30 0.04 23.96
C GLN A 147 3.58 1.24 23.35
N SER A 148 4.10 2.45 23.59
CA SER A 148 3.56 3.69 23.02
C SER A 148 3.65 3.72 21.48
N SER A 149 2.75 4.45 20.82
CA SER A 149 2.74 4.59 19.36
C SER A 149 4.04 5.20 18.82
N PHE A 150 4.68 6.09 19.57
CA PHE A 150 5.95 6.68 19.18
C PHE A 150 7.10 5.67 19.20
N THR A 151 7.18 4.85 20.24
CA THR A 151 8.17 3.77 20.34
C THR A 151 8.00 2.76 19.21
N GLN A 152 6.76 2.38 18.88
CA GLN A 152 6.45 1.50 17.76
C GLN A 152 6.88 2.13 16.42
N CYS A 153 6.55 3.40 16.18
CA CYS A 153 6.95 4.12 14.97
C CYS A 153 8.47 4.17 14.80
N MET A 154 9.21 4.53 15.85
CA MET A 154 10.67 4.59 15.81
C MET A 154 11.30 3.20 15.61
N ALA A 155 10.76 2.16 16.25
CA ALA A 155 11.22 0.79 16.06
C ALA A 155 10.97 0.30 14.62
N CYS A 156 9.80 0.61 14.04
CA CYS A 156 9.49 0.31 12.65
C CYS A 156 10.41 1.08 11.69
N LEU A 157 10.67 2.37 11.94
CA LEU A 157 11.59 3.17 11.13
C LEU A 157 13.02 2.61 11.18
N TRP A 158 13.50 2.24 12.37
CA TRP A 158 14.82 1.63 12.54
C TRP A 158 14.91 0.28 11.79
N LYS A 159 13.92 -0.60 11.96
CA LYS A 159 13.84 -1.88 11.25
C LYS A 159 13.84 -1.68 9.74
N GLN A 160 13.03 -0.75 9.25
CA GLN A 160 12.85 -0.52 7.83
C GLN A 160 14.10 0.11 7.21
N ASN A 161 14.80 1.00 7.94
CA ASN A 161 16.06 1.57 7.48
C ASN A 161 17.13 0.48 7.35
N LEU A 162 17.21 -0.42 8.34
CA LEU A 162 18.09 -1.59 8.27
C LEU A 162 17.72 -2.54 7.12
N SER A 163 16.44 -2.74 6.86
CA SER A 163 15.96 -3.55 5.72
C SER A 163 16.43 -2.96 4.39
N TYR A 164 16.21 -1.66 4.18
CA TYR A 164 16.61 -0.94 2.97
C TYR A 164 18.12 -0.94 2.75
N TRP A 165 18.90 -0.85 3.82
CA TRP A 165 20.36 -0.91 3.77
C TRP A 165 20.89 -2.33 3.51
N ARG A 166 20.33 -3.35 4.18
CA ARG A 166 20.80 -4.75 4.09
C ARG A 166 20.26 -5.49 2.86
N ASN A 167 19.19 -5.00 2.24
CA ASN A 167 18.61 -5.56 1.03
C ASN A 167 18.75 -4.58 -0.16
N PRO A 168 19.99 -4.40 -0.68
CA PRO A 168 20.27 -3.42 -1.73
C PRO A 168 19.71 -3.72 -3.13
N PRO A 169 19.27 -4.93 -3.55
CA PRO A 169 18.79 -5.17 -4.90
C PRO A 169 17.75 -4.17 -5.37
N TYR A 170 16.77 -3.81 -4.53
CA TYR A 170 15.75 -2.82 -4.91
C TYR A 170 16.37 -1.44 -5.22
N ASN A 171 17.09 -0.85 -4.26
CA ASN A 171 17.65 0.49 -4.41
C ASN A 171 18.77 0.56 -5.47
N THR A 172 19.60 -0.48 -5.57
CA THR A 172 20.71 -0.56 -6.54
C THR A 172 20.16 -0.60 -7.96
N VAL A 173 19.19 -1.49 -8.21
CA VAL A 173 18.54 -1.62 -9.52
C VAL A 173 17.82 -0.31 -9.86
N ARG A 174 17.16 0.31 -8.88
CA ARG A 174 16.47 1.60 -9.07
C ARG A 174 17.43 2.72 -9.50
N PHE A 175 18.56 2.89 -8.82
CA PHE A 175 19.56 3.92 -9.18
C PHE A 175 20.23 3.62 -10.53
N PHE A 176 20.55 2.36 -10.80
CA PHE A 176 21.15 1.94 -12.06
C PHE A 176 20.23 2.25 -13.25
N PHE A 177 18.98 1.79 -13.22
CA PHE A 177 18.02 2.07 -14.30
C PHE A 177 17.70 3.55 -14.42
N THR A 178 17.61 4.29 -13.31
CA THR A 178 17.43 5.75 -13.35
C THR A 178 18.55 6.43 -14.11
N THR A 179 19.80 6.01 -13.89
CA THR A 179 20.98 6.59 -14.57
C THR A 179 20.95 6.29 -16.07
N ILE A 180 20.61 5.05 -16.46
CA ILE A 180 20.47 4.67 -17.88
C ILE A 180 19.38 5.49 -18.56
N ILE A 181 18.21 5.61 -17.92
CA ILE A 181 17.07 6.37 -18.47
C ILE A 181 17.42 7.85 -18.56
N ALA A 182 18.14 8.41 -17.58
CA ALA A 182 18.60 9.80 -17.60
C ALA A 182 19.51 10.06 -18.81
N LEU A 183 20.46 9.16 -19.08
CA LEU A 183 21.34 9.26 -20.24
C LEU A 183 20.55 9.14 -21.54
N LEU A 184 19.62 8.17 -21.63
CA LEU A 184 18.77 7.99 -22.82
C LEU A 184 17.94 9.24 -23.11
N LEU A 185 17.21 9.77 -22.13
CA LEU A 185 16.39 10.97 -22.31
C LEU A 185 17.24 12.22 -22.55
N GLY A 186 18.41 12.32 -21.89
CA GLY A 186 19.37 13.39 -22.14
C GLY A 186 19.92 13.36 -23.56
N THR A 187 20.18 12.18 -24.13
CA THR A 187 20.61 12.07 -25.54
C THR A 187 19.49 12.36 -26.53
N ILE A 188 18.25 11.94 -26.26
CA ILE A 188 17.09 12.22 -27.12
C ILE A 188 16.81 13.72 -27.16
N PHE A 189 16.89 14.37 -26.01
CA PHE A 189 16.58 15.80 -25.86
C PHE A 189 17.84 16.69 -25.82
N TRP A 190 18.90 16.26 -26.51
CA TRP A 190 20.18 16.95 -26.50
C TRP A 190 20.08 18.41 -26.96
N ASP A 191 20.58 19.33 -26.14
CA ASP A 191 20.71 20.76 -26.44
C ASP A 191 19.40 21.39 -26.97
N LEU A 192 18.28 21.08 -26.32
CA LEU A 192 16.97 21.68 -26.58
C LEU A 192 16.72 22.91 -25.69
N GLY A 193 17.25 22.93 -24.47
CA GLY A 193 17.04 23.99 -23.50
C GLY A 193 17.62 25.34 -23.91
N GLY A 194 18.68 25.34 -24.72
CA GLY A 194 19.31 26.55 -25.25
C GLY A 194 18.62 27.13 -26.51
N LYS A 195 17.70 26.39 -27.13
CA LYS A 195 17.01 26.80 -28.36
C LYS A 195 15.69 27.47 -27.99
N VAL A 196 15.67 28.79 -28.10
CA VAL A 196 14.50 29.63 -27.78
C VAL A 196 14.16 30.63 -28.90
N ARG A 197 14.59 30.35 -30.13
CA ARG A 197 14.43 31.28 -31.27
C ARG A 197 13.03 31.23 -31.87
N SER A 198 12.44 30.03 -31.95
CA SER A 198 11.09 29.82 -32.44
C SER A 198 10.16 29.35 -31.33
N SER A 199 8.88 29.67 -31.43
CA SER A 199 7.83 29.12 -30.56
C SER A 199 7.84 27.58 -30.56
N GLN A 200 8.21 26.95 -31.69
CA GLN A 200 8.37 25.50 -31.77
C GLN A 200 9.53 24.99 -30.92
N ASP A 201 10.67 25.70 -30.91
CA ASP A 201 11.84 25.31 -30.10
C ASP A 201 11.50 25.37 -28.61
N LEU A 202 10.78 26.41 -28.20
CA LEU A 202 10.30 26.56 -26.83
C LEU A 202 9.30 25.46 -26.45
N PHE A 203 8.35 25.11 -27.32
CA PHE A 203 7.45 23.98 -27.10
C PHE A 203 8.19 22.65 -26.99
N ASN A 204 9.23 22.43 -27.82
CA ASN A 204 10.04 21.22 -27.76
C ASN A 204 10.82 21.14 -26.43
N ALA A 205 11.40 22.27 -25.98
CA ALA A 205 12.11 22.35 -24.71
C ALA A 205 11.17 22.10 -23.51
N MET A 206 9.98 22.73 -23.51
CA MET A 206 8.95 22.49 -22.49
C MET A 206 8.45 21.03 -22.50
N GLY A 207 8.26 20.44 -23.68
CA GLY A 207 7.83 19.06 -23.86
C GLY A 207 8.88 18.05 -23.41
N SER A 208 10.16 18.35 -23.59
CA SER A 208 11.26 17.52 -23.08
C SER A 208 11.23 17.41 -21.56
N MET A 209 11.00 18.54 -20.86
CA MET A 209 10.91 18.58 -19.40
C MET A 209 9.69 17.82 -18.89
N TYR A 210 8.54 18.06 -19.51
CA TYR A 210 7.30 17.36 -19.18
C TYR A 210 7.45 15.84 -19.34
N SER A 211 7.98 15.41 -20.49
CA SER A 211 8.19 14.00 -20.80
C SER A 211 9.19 13.35 -19.85
N ALA A 212 10.30 14.03 -19.55
CA ALA A 212 11.33 13.54 -18.66
C ALA A 212 10.80 13.31 -17.24
N VAL A 213 10.00 14.24 -16.71
CA VAL A 213 9.44 14.14 -15.35
C VAL A 213 8.31 13.11 -15.28
N LEU A 214 7.46 13.03 -16.31
CA LEU A 214 6.40 12.02 -16.38
C LEU A 214 6.97 10.61 -16.44
N PHE A 215 7.96 10.38 -17.30
CA PHE A 215 8.53 9.04 -17.55
C PHE A 215 9.18 8.48 -16.29
N ILE A 216 10.03 9.27 -15.63
CA ILE A 216 10.69 8.83 -14.39
C ILE A 216 9.69 8.63 -13.25
N GLY A 217 8.63 9.44 -13.19
CA GLY A 217 7.54 9.28 -12.23
C GLY A 217 6.81 7.95 -12.38
N VAL A 218 6.35 7.65 -13.60
CA VAL A 218 5.66 6.38 -13.93
C VAL A 218 6.54 5.17 -13.60
N MET A 219 7.81 5.21 -13.98
CA MET A 219 8.75 4.12 -13.69
C MET A 219 8.93 3.87 -12.19
N ASN A 220 9.04 4.94 -11.39
CA ASN A 220 9.19 4.81 -9.94
C ASN A 220 7.95 4.21 -9.29
N CYS A 221 6.75 4.65 -9.72
CA CYS A 221 5.51 4.07 -9.25
C CYS A 221 5.44 2.57 -9.57
N THR A 222 5.77 2.15 -10.80
CA THR A 222 5.76 0.71 -11.15
C THR A 222 6.79 -0.09 -10.35
N SER A 223 7.97 0.49 -10.07
CA SER A 223 9.05 -0.20 -9.35
C SER A 223 8.73 -0.46 -7.87
N VAL A 224 7.96 0.41 -7.22
CA VAL A 224 7.70 0.33 -5.77
C VAL A 224 6.58 -0.65 -5.42
N GLN A 225 5.65 -0.89 -6.34
CA GLN A 225 4.48 -1.74 -6.11
C GLN A 225 4.80 -3.18 -5.65
N PRO A 226 5.67 -3.95 -6.33
CA PRO A 226 5.96 -5.32 -5.91
C PRO A 226 6.67 -5.39 -4.56
N VAL A 227 7.47 -4.38 -4.21
CA VAL A 227 8.18 -4.32 -2.92
C VAL A 227 7.20 -4.11 -1.77
N VAL A 228 6.29 -3.15 -1.93
CA VAL A 228 5.24 -2.85 -0.92
C VAL A 228 4.26 -4.01 -0.76
N ALA A 229 3.99 -4.76 -1.83
CA ALA A 229 3.06 -5.88 -1.80
C ALA A 229 3.54 -7.05 -0.94
N VAL A 230 4.85 -7.25 -0.81
CA VAL A 230 5.46 -8.24 0.09
C VAL A 230 5.39 -7.77 1.55
N GLU A 231 5.47 -6.46 1.78
CA GLU A 231 5.57 -5.83 3.09
C GLU A 231 4.22 -5.27 3.59
N ARG A 232 3.12 -6.02 3.46
CA ARG A 232 1.75 -5.60 3.86
C ARG A 232 1.36 -5.77 5.34
N PRO A 233 2.14 -5.33 6.35
CA PRO A 233 1.51 -4.98 7.63
C PRO A 233 1.22 -3.48 7.74
N ASP A 234 -0.03 -3.15 8.10
CA ASP A 234 -0.60 -1.78 8.19
C ASP A 234 0.26 -0.77 8.97
N GLN A 235 1.01 -1.22 9.99
CA GLN A 235 1.85 -0.35 10.82
C GLN A 235 3.18 0.03 10.17
N LEU A 236 3.64 -0.73 9.16
CA LEU A 236 4.92 -0.52 8.49
C LEU A 236 4.87 0.56 7.40
N ILE A 237 3.66 0.84 6.89
CA ILE A 237 3.44 1.78 5.78
C ILE A 237 3.93 3.19 6.15
N SER A 238 3.69 3.63 7.39
CA SER A 238 4.13 4.96 7.86
C SER A 238 5.65 5.11 7.88
N SER A 239 6.37 4.10 8.36
CA SER A 239 7.84 4.08 8.37
C SER A 239 8.43 3.97 6.97
N GLN A 240 7.76 3.25 6.07
CA GLN A 240 8.22 3.06 4.69
C GLN A 240 8.18 4.36 3.89
N VAL A 241 7.12 5.16 4.05
CA VAL A 241 7.00 6.49 3.42
C VAL A 241 8.17 7.41 3.80
N VAL A 242 8.58 7.40 5.08
CA VAL A 242 9.66 8.26 5.58
C VAL A 242 11.02 7.86 5.01
N ILE A 243 11.27 6.55 4.89
CA ILE A 243 12.55 6.05 4.37
C ILE A 243 12.70 6.33 2.88
N GLU A 244 11.62 6.43 2.14
CA GLU A 244 11.68 6.72 0.71
C GLU A 244 12.13 8.15 0.41
N LEU A 245 11.92 9.10 1.34
CA LEU A 245 12.30 10.50 1.18
C LEU A 245 13.80 10.71 0.85
N PRO A 246 14.77 10.20 1.63
CA PRO A 246 16.19 10.37 1.33
C PRO A 246 16.64 9.64 0.06
N TYR A 247 16.16 8.41 -0.18
CA TYR A 247 16.56 7.67 -1.38
C TYR A 247 15.97 8.29 -2.66
N ALA A 248 14.74 8.79 -2.61
CA ALA A 248 14.14 9.54 -3.72
C ALA A 248 14.88 10.86 -3.99
N LEU A 249 15.45 11.50 -2.95
CA LEU A 249 16.22 12.74 -3.12
C LEU A 249 17.54 12.47 -3.85
N VAL A 250 18.26 11.42 -3.44
CA VAL A 250 19.47 10.97 -4.13
C VAL A 250 19.17 10.62 -5.59
N GLN A 251 18.07 9.89 -5.83
CA GLN A 251 17.65 9.52 -7.18
C GLN A 251 17.30 10.74 -8.04
N ALA A 252 16.50 11.67 -7.51
CA ALA A 252 16.13 12.91 -8.20
C ALA A 252 17.35 13.77 -8.51
N THR A 253 18.36 13.78 -7.63
CA THR A 253 19.61 14.51 -7.84
C THR A 253 20.43 13.89 -8.97
N ILE A 254 20.64 12.57 -8.97
CA ILE A 254 21.36 11.87 -10.04
C ILE A 254 20.66 12.08 -11.38
N TYR A 255 19.37 11.81 -11.44
CA TYR A 255 18.55 11.99 -12.64
C TYR A 255 18.57 13.44 -13.12
N GLY A 256 18.34 14.37 -12.20
CA GLY A 256 18.23 15.79 -12.49
C GLY A 256 19.54 16.38 -13.01
N VAL A 257 20.68 16.07 -12.40
CA VAL A 257 21.99 16.56 -12.87
C VAL A 257 22.28 16.10 -14.30
N ILE A 258 22.06 14.83 -14.59
CA ILE A 258 22.32 14.27 -15.93
C ILE A 258 21.39 14.91 -16.96
N VAL A 259 20.07 14.85 -16.75
CA VAL A 259 19.09 15.35 -17.72
C VAL A 259 19.20 16.86 -17.90
N TYR A 260 19.37 17.63 -16.82
CA TYR A 260 19.52 19.08 -16.88
C TYR A 260 20.76 19.48 -17.69
N SER A 261 21.88 18.78 -17.48
CA SER A 261 23.13 19.05 -18.20
C SER A 261 23.02 18.74 -19.70
N MET A 262 22.40 17.62 -20.07
CA MET A 262 22.33 17.16 -21.46
C MET A 262 21.27 17.91 -22.28
N ILE A 263 20.15 18.31 -21.66
CA ILE A 263 19.17 19.18 -22.33
C ILE A 263 19.75 20.57 -22.59
N GLY A 264 20.76 21.00 -21.82
CA GLY A 264 21.44 22.27 -22.05
C GLY A 264 20.68 23.47 -21.48
N PHE A 265 20.07 23.33 -20.29
CA PHE A 265 19.46 24.46 -19.61
C PHE A 265 20.50 25.44 -19.06
N GLU A 266 20.06 26.68 -18.79
CA GLU A 266 20.91 27.73 -18.26
C GLU A 266 21.33 27.45 -16.81
N TRP A 267 22.63 27.30 -16.58
CA TRP A 267 23.20 27.02 -15.27
C TRP A 267 23.18 28.23 -14.34
N THR A 268 22.02 28.47 -13.73
CA THR A 268 21.87 29.36 -12.57
C THR A 268 21.42 28.53 -11.37
N ALA A 269 22.02 28.76 -10.20
CA ALA A 269 21.72 28.00 -8.98
C ALA A 269 20.21 27.98 -8.67
N ALA A 270 19.53 29.11 -8.81
CA ALA A 270 18.08 29.20 -8.62
C ALA A 270 17.30 28.30 -9.60
N LYS A 271 17.61 28.35 -10.90
CA LYS A 271 16.94 27.55 -11.94
C LYS A 271 17.13 26.05 -11.72
N PHE A 272 18.35 25.65 -11.35
CA PHE A 272 18.66 24.25 -11.05
C PHE A 272 17.94 23.74 -9.80
N PHE A 273 17.95 24.50 -8.69
CA PHE A 273 17.26 24.07 -7.46
C PHE A 273 15.74 24.02 -7.63
N TRP A 274 15.14 24.93 -8.41
CA TRP A 274 13.72 24.85 -8.74
C TRP A 274 13.40 23.63 -9.61
N TYR A 275 14.25 23.33 -10.60
CA TYR A 275 14.13 22.12 -11.41
C TYR A 275 14.18 20.85 -10.54
N LEU A 276 15.18 20.77 -9.64
CA LEU A 276 15.31 19.66 -8.70
C LEU A 276 14.12 19.56 -7.73
N PHE A 277 13.63 20.69 -7.23
CA PHE A 277 12.47 20.75 -6.33
C PHE A 277 11.23 20.15 -7.00
N PHE A 278 10.83 20.66 -8.17
CA PHE A 278 9.66 20.15 -8.87
C PHE A 278 9.84 18.69 -9.33
N GLY A 279 11.05 18.31 -9.76
CA GLY A 279 11.40 16.92 -10.09
C GLY A 279 11.26 15.97 -8.90
N TYR A 280 11.83 16.33 -7.75
CA TYR A 280 11.78 15.54 -6.52
C TYR A 280 10.35 15.34 -6.00
N PHE A 281 9.56 16.40 -5.91
CA PHE A 281 8.17 16.29 -5.46
C PHE A 281 7.27 15.55 -6.44
N THR A 282 7.57 15.60 -7.74
CA THR A 282 6.86 14.75 -8.72
C THR A 282 7.21 13.28 -8.51
N LEU A 283 8.49 12.97 -8.29
CA LEU A 283 8.96 11.61 -7.99
C LEU A 283 8.29 11.03 -6.74
N LEU A 284 8.28 11.79 -5.64
CA LEU A 284 7.59 11.38 -4.41
C LEU A 284 6.11 11.14 -4.62
N TYR A 285 5.46 12.02 -5.37
CA TYR A 285 4.04 11.90 -5.64
C TYR A 285 3.70 10.58 -6.34
N PHE A 286 4.43 10.24 -7.40
CA PHE A 286 4.24 8.96 -8.10
C PHE A 286 4.58 7.75 -7.21
N THR A 287 5.63 7.86 -6.40
CA THR A 287 6.06 6.79 -5.49
C THR A 287 4.99 6.49 -4.44
N PHE A 288 4.46 7.52 -3.77
CA PHE A 288 3.40 7.36 -2.78
C PHE A 288 2.08 6.93 -3.39
N TYR A 289 1.78 7.38 -4.62
CA TYR A 289 0.65 6.86 -5.36
C TYR A 289 0.75 5.34 -5.59
N GLY A 290 1.94 4.83 -5.94
CA GLY A 290 2.17 3.39 -6.09
C GLY A 290 1.96 2.60 -4.81
N MET A 291 2.45 3.12 -3.68
CA MET A 291 2.22 2.52 -2.36
C MET A 291 0.73 2.48 -2.01
N MET A 292 0.03 3.60 -2.21
CA MET A 292 -1.41 3.71 -1.97
C MET A 292 -2.18 2.73 -2.84
N ALA A 293 -1.86 2.63 -4.13
CA ALA A 293 -2.51 1.71 -5.06
C ALA A 293 -2.38 0.23 -4.61
N VAL A 294 -1.21 -0.16 -4.08
CA VAL A 294 -1.01 -1.51 -3.51
C VAL A 294 -1.78 -1.71 -2.22
N GLY A 295 -1.90 -0.68 -1.38
CA GLY A 295 -2.69 -0.74 -0.15
C GLY A 295 -4.19 -0.89 -0.43
N MET A 296 -4.69 -0.32 -1.52
CA MET A 296 -6.11 -0.37 -1.89
C MET A 296 -6.51 -1.60 -2.74
N THR A 297 -5.55 -2.41 -3.19
CA THR A 297 -5.82 -3.52 -4.11
C THR A 297 -5.43 -4.88 -3.53
N PRO A 298 -6.10 -5.97 -3.91
CA PRO A 298 -5.74 -7.31 -3.41
C PRO A 298 -4.36 -7.79 -3.87
N ASN A 299 -3.87 -7.32 -5.02
CA ASN A 299 -2.62 -7.76 -5.63
C ASN A 299 -1.95 -6.60 -6.40
N TYR A 300 -0.62 -6.55 -6.41
CA TYR A 300 0.16 -5.55 -7.15
C TYR A 300 -0.10 -5.56 -8.66
N HIS A 301 -0.48 -6.70 -9.26
CA HIS A 301 -0.89 -6.74 -10.66
C HIS A 301 -2.13 -5.88 -10.93
N ILE A 302 -3.12 -5.91 -10.02
CA ILE A 302 -4.31 -5.06 -10.10
C ILE A 302 -3.91 -3.60 -9.80
N ALA A 303 -3.03 -3.36 -8.83
CA ALA A 303 -2.48 -2.04 -8.55
C ALA A 303 -1.86 -1.40 -9.80
N ALA A 304 -1.09 -2.16 -10.59
CA ALA A 304 -0.45 -1.69 -11.80
C ALA A 304 -1.46 -1.27 -12.89
N ILE A 305 -2.52 -2.07 -13.06
CA ILE A 305 -3.62 -1.77 -14.01
C ILE A 305 -4.36 -0.50 -13.59
N VAL A 306 -4.73 -0.39 -12.31
CA VAL A 306 -5.39 0.82 -11.79
C VAL A 306 -4.46 2.02 -11.97
N SER A 307 -3.18 1.86 -11.63
CA SER A 307 -2.20 2.95 -11.72
C SER A 307 -2.02 3.46 -13.15
N SER A 308 -1.96 2.57 -14.14
CA SER A 308 -1.79 2.96 -15.55
C SER A 308 -2.99 3.75 -16.09
N ALA A 309 -4.21 3.42 -15.69
CA ALA A 309 -5.41 4.17 -16.05
C ALA A 309 -5.35 5.62 -15.51
N PHE A 310 -4.92 5.81 -14.26
CA PHE A 310 -4.76 7.15 -13.69
C PHE A 310 -3.60 7.93 -14.31
N TYR A 311 -2.50 7.29 -14.70
CA TYR A 311 -1.44 7.98 -15.44
C TYR A 311 -1.97 8.58 -16.73
N ALA A 312 -2.79 7.84 -17.48
CA ALA A 312 -3.38 8.34 -18.72
C ALA A 312 -4.27 9.57 -18.47
N ILE A 313 -5.10 9.52 -17.42
CA ILE A 313 -5.95 10.64 -17.01
C ILE A 313 -5.08 11.85 -16.61
N TRP A 314 -4.09 11.66 -15.74
CA TRP A 314 -3.21 12.76 -15.31
C TRP A 314 -2.37 13.33 -16.45
N ASN A 315 -1.94 12.48 -17.38
CA ASN A 315 -1.19 12.89 -18.57
C ASN A 315 -2.06 13.76 -19.48
N LEU A 316 -3.33 13.37 -19.69
CA LEU A 316 -4.29 14.11 -20.51
C LEU A 316 -4.65 15.48 -19.91
N PHE A 317 -4.85 15.54 -18.59
CA PHE A 317 -5.28 16.75 -17.88
C PHE A 317 -4.13 17.59 -17.31
N SER A 318 -2.88 17.24 -17.60
CA SER A 318 -1.68 17.96 -17.16
C SER A 318 -1.58 19.40 -17.67
N GLY A 319 -2.36 19.75 -18.71
CA GLY A 319 -2.33 21.06 -19.37
C GLY A 319 -1.27 21.21 -20.45
N PHE A 320 -0.41 20.20 -20.66
CA PHE A 320 0.58 20.18 -21.74
C PHE A 320 0.00 19.61 -23.05
N ILE A 321 -0.64 18.43 -23.02
CA ILE A 321 -1.18 17.75 -24.22
C ILE A 321 -2.45 18.41 -24.74
N ILE A 322 -3.38 18.76 -23.84
CA ILE A 322 -4.62 19.46 -24.19
C ILE A 322 -4.53 20.87 -23.61
N PRO A 323 -4.32 21.90 -24.45
CA PRO A 323 -4.67 23.27 -24.12
C PRO A 323 -6.18 23.29 -23.86
N ARG A 324 -6.60 23.51 -22.61
CA ARG A 324 -8.03 23.40 -22.26
C ARG A 324 -8.84 24.40 -23.08
N PRO A 325 -10.01 24.05 -23.65
CA PRO A 325 -10.97 25.07 -24.09
C PRO A 325 -11.80 25.53 -22.89
N CYS A 326 -12.21 26.80 -22.90
CA CYS A 326 -13.19 27.34 -21.98
C CYS A 326 -14.50 26.56 -22.15
N ARG A 327 -14.79 25.62 -21.25
CA ARG A 327 -16.11 24.98 -21.19
C ARG A 327 -16.68 25.19 -19.81
N SER A 328 -17.60 26.14 -19.72
CA SER A 328 -18.45 26.35 -18.55
C SER A 328 -19.13 25.03 -18.18
N GLY A 329 -18.94 24.58 -16.93
CA GLY A 329 -19.76 23.52 -16.33
C GLY A 329 -19.07 22.20 -15.96
N GLY A 330 -17.82 21.94 -16.36
CA GLY A 330 -17.16 20.64 -16.10
C GLY A 330 -15.76 20.70 -15.45
N GLY A 331 -15.31 21.87 -14.99
CA GLY A 331 -13.89 22.15 -14.69
C GLY A 331 -13.27 21.48 -13.46
N GLY A 332 -14.01 20.64 -12.71
CA GLY A 332 -13.55 20.10 -11.44
C GLY A 332 -12.42 19.07 -11.55
N THR A 333 -12.48 18.14 -12.50
CA THR A 333 -11.60 16.95 -12.52
C THR A 333 -10.14 17.26 -12.81
N ALA A 334 -9.86 18.36 -13.51
CA ALA A 334 -8.55 18.63 -14.06
C ALA A 334 -7.68 19.52 -13.14
N THR A 335 -8.27 20.15 -12.11
CA THR A 335 -7.52 20.79 -11.00
C THR A 335 -6.86 19.75 -10.09
N TYR A 336 -7.36 18.51 -10.10
CA TYR A 336 -6.81 17.39 -9.34
C TYR A 336 -5.66 16.68 -10.06
N ALA A 337 -5.26 17.12 -11.27
CA ALA A 337 -4.13 16.55 -12.00
C ALA A 337 -2.80 17.00 -11.35
N PRO A 338 -2.05 16.10 -10.70
CA PRO A 338 -0.86 16.44 -9.90
C PRO A 338 0.30 16.97 -10.73
N LEU A 339 0.31 16.66 -12.03
CA LEU A 339 1.31 17.10 -12.98
C LEU A 339 1.12 18.57 -13.39
N HIS A 340 -0.09 19.15 -13.23
CA HIS A 340 -0.41 20.47 -13.77
C HIS A 340 0.38 21.59 -13.07
N GLY A 341 0.26 21.73 -11.75
CA GLY A 341 1.00 22.78 -11.03
C GLY A 341 2.53 22.61 -11.10
N ARG A 342 3.00 21.36 -11.24
CA ARG A 342 4.44 21.04 -11.29
C ARG A 342 5.04 21.28 -12.67
N SER A 343 4.34 20.95 -13.76
CA SER A 343 4.77 21.25 -15.12
C SER A 343 4.79 22.75 -15.37
N THR A 344 3.77 23.48 -14.91
CA THR A 344 3.75 24.95 -14.95
C THR A 344 4.90 25.55 -14.14
N GLY A 345 5.14 25.07 -12.91
CA GLY A 345 6.25 25.53 -12.09
C GLY A 345 7.62 25.30 -12.73
N LEU A 346 7.80 24.15 -13.39
CA LEU A 346 9.01 23.83 -14.15
C LEU A 346 9.21 24.80 -15.32
N VAL A 347 8.20 25.04 -16.15
CA VAL A 347 8.28 25.96 -17.30
C VAL A 347 8.62 27.38 -16.85
N VAL A 348 7.92 27.88 -15.83
CA VAL A 348 8.16 29.23 -15.28
C VAL A 348 9.59 29.33 -14.72
N SER A 349 10.08 28.29 -14.04
CA SER A 349 11.41 28.32 -13.43
C SER A 349 12.56 28.40 -14.44
N GLN A 350 12.37 27.90 -15.68
CA GLN A 350 13.43 27.88 -16.68
C GLN A 350 13.32 29.05 -17.66
N PHE A 351 12.11 29.44 -18.05
CA PHE A 351 11.87 30.40 -19.14
C PHE A 351 11.18 31.70 -18.69
N GLY A 352 10.66 31.79 -17.46
CA GLY A 352 9.85 32.93 -17.00
C GLY A 352 10.60 34.25 -16.84
N ASP A 353 11.93 34.23 -16.87
CA ASP A 353 12.83 35.38 -16.77
C ASP A 353 13.60 35.66 -18.07
N MET A 354 13.40 34.87 -19.14
CA MET A 354 14.12 35.05 -20.40
C MET A 354 13.57 36.21 -21.23
N MET A 355 14.43 37.20 -21.47
CA MET A 355 14.11 38.42 -22.25
C MET A 355 14.52 38.32 -23.73
N THR A 356 14.92 37.14 -24.20
CA THR A 356 15.33 36.91 -25.59
C THR A 356 14.14 37.11 -26.54
N GLU A 357 14.36 37.84 -27.63
CA GLU A 357 13.38 37.99 -28.70
C GLU A 357 13.38 36.75 -29.60
N MET A 358 12.18 36.27 -29.90
CA MET A 358 11.94 35.19 -30.86
C MET A 358 11.88 35.76 -32.29
N GLU A 359 11.92 34.86 -33.29
CA GLU A 359 11.87 35.24 -34.71
C GLU A 359 10.60 35.99 -35.12
N ASP A 360 9.52 35.86 -34.34
CA ASP A 360 8.25 36.58 -34.53
C ASP A 360 8.22 37.96 -33.84
N GLY A 361 9.31 38.38 -33.20
CA GLY A 361 9.42 39.63 -32.45
C GLY A 361 8.83 39.58 -31.03
N THR A 362 8.32 38.43 -30.60
CA THR A 362 7.79 38.25 -29.24
C THR A 362 8.90 37.88 -28.27
N ILE A 363 8.87 38.45 -27.07
CA ILE A 363 9.80 38.08 -26.01
C ILE A 363 9.39 36.74 -25.39
N VAL A 364 10.33 35.82 -25.18
CA VAL A 364 10.07 34.48 -24.59
C VAL A 364 9.23 34.56 -23.32
N LYS A 365 9.56 35.47 -22.40
CA LYS A 365 8.76 35.73 -21.20
C LYS A 365 7.29 36.06 -21.49
N VAL A 366 7.02 36.92 -22.47
CA VAL A 366 5.65 37.33 -22.83
C VAL A 366 4.88 36.14 -23.42
N PHE A 367 5.54 35.35 -24.27
CA PHE A 367 4.95 34.13 -24.82
C PHE A 367 4.61 33.10 -23.73
N VAL A 368 5.52 32.86 -22.78
CA VAL A 368 5.27 31.96 -21.65
C VAL A 368 4.14 32.48 -20.77
N GLU A 369 4.10 33.79 -20.49
CA GLU A 369 3.02 34.41 -19.73
C GLU A 369 1.66 34.30 -20.44
N GLU A 370 1.63 34.46 -21.75
CA GLU A 370 0.41 34.33 -22.55
C GLU A 370 -0.08 32.88 -22.61
N LEU A 371 0.84 31.93 -22.79
CA LEU A 371 0.56 30.49 -22.73
C LEU A 371 -0.02 30.09 -21.36
N LEU A 372 0.54 30.62 -20.27
CA LEU A 372 0.08 30.35 -18.91
C LEU A 372 -1.22 31.08 -18.58
N ARG A 373 -1.44 32.30 -19.09
CA ARG A 373 -2.71 33.03 -18.96
C ARG A 373 -3.83 32.32 -19.69
N LEU A 374 -3.57 31.83 -20.90
CA LEU A 374 -4.48 30.97 -21.64
C LEU A 374 -4.78 29.74 -20.79
N GLN A 375 -3.77 29.03 -20.28
CA GLN A 375 -4.00 27.89 -19.38
C GLN A 375 -4.86 28.28 -18.15
N ALA A 376 -4.60 29.40 -17.48
CA ALA A 376 -5.32 29.83 -16.29
C ALA A 376 -6.79 30.24 -16.57
N GLN A 377 -7.04 31.01 -17.63
CA GLN A 377 -8.39 31.39 -18.07
C GLN A 377 -9.22 30.17 -18.47
N LEU A 378 -8.58 29.14 -19.00
CA LEU A 378 -9.23 27.91 -19.46
C LEU A 378 -9.46 26.88 -18.33
N VAL A 379 -8.86 27.09 -17.15
CA VAL A 379 -9.00 26.22 -15.96
C VAL A 379 -10.10 26.72 -15.01
N GLY A 380 -10.59 27.97 -15.14
CA GLY A 380 -11.57 28.53 -14.20
C GLY A 380 -11.02 28.74 -12.78
N MET A 381 -9.69 28.66 -12.62
CA MET A 381 -9.02 29.00 -11.38
C MET A 381 -8.92 30.52 -11.26
N GLY A 382 -9.55 31.10 -10.24
CA GLY A 382 -9.28 32.48 -9.85
C GLY A 382 -7.78 32.69 -9.70
N GLY A 383 -7.26 33.83 -10.16
CA GLY A 383 -5.84 34.11 -10.39
C GLY A 383 -4.88 33.99 -9.18
N ASP A 384 -5.32 33.49 -8.03
CA ASP A 384 -4.56 33.45 -6.79
C ASP A 384 -3.50 32.35 -6.71
N HIS A 385 -3.68 31.20 -7.37
CA HIS A 385 -2.66 30.13 -7.35
C HIS A 385 -1.42 30.50 -8.19
N CYS A 386 -1.62 31.05 -9.39
CA CYS A 386 -0.52 31.60 -10.21
C CYS A 386 0.15 32.79 -9.52
N ARG A 387 -0.62 33.68 -8.88
CA ARG A 387 -0.07 34.77 -8.06
C ARG A 387 0.73 34.27 -6.86
N GLY A 388 0.41 33.11 -6.30
CA GLY A 388 1.13 32.48 -5.19
C GLY A 388 2.49 31.93 -5.62
N VAL A 389 2.54 31.23 -6.77
CA VAL A 389 3.79 30.69 -7.34
C VAL A 389 4.71 31.83 -7.81
N CYS A 390 4.19 32.83 -8.51
CA CYS A 390 5.00 33.99 -8.93
C CYS A 390 5.50 34.83 -7.73
N ARG A 391 4.68 35.00 -6.67
CA ARG A 391 5.12 35.66 -5.43
C ARG A 391 6.19 34.87 -4.69
N ALA A 392 6.04 33.54 -4.58
CA ALA A 392 7.02 32.67 -3.94
C ALA A 392 8.37 32.65 -4.69
N LEU A 393 8.34 32.84 -6.01
CA LEU A 393 9.52 32.88 -6.88
C LEU A 393 10.20 34.26 -6.98
N ARG A 394 9.71 35.30 -6.26
CA ARG A 394 10.12 36.71 -6.43
C ARG A 394 10.09 37.20 -7.89
N LEU A 395 9.15 36.67 -8.68
CA LEU A 395 8.84 37.20 -10.01
C LEU A 395 7.86 38.38 -9.86
N PRO A 396 7.85 39.37 -10.77
CA PRO A 396 6.93 40.49 -10.70
C PRO A 396 5.48 40.00 -10.60
N VAL A 397 4.76 40.48 -9.58
CA VAL A 397 3.35 40.13 -9.36
C VAL A 397 2.53 40.93 -10.36
N TRP A 398 1.95 40.26 -11.34
CA TRP A 398 1.24 40.93 -12.42
C TRP A 398 -0.18 41.35 -12.02
N PRO A 399 -0.58 42.62 -12.29
CA PRO A 399 -1.95 43.08 -12.06
C PRO A 399 -2.88 42.55 -13.15
N CYS A 400 -3.97 41.90 -12.75
CA CYS A 400 -5.08 41.61 -13.66
C CYS A 400 -5.93 42.89 -13.80
N HIS A 401 -5.72 43.68 -14.85
CA HIS A 401 -6.73 44.65 -15.27
C HIS A 401 -7.82 43.90 -16.04
N HIS A 402 -8.91 43.57 -15.35
CA HIS A 402 -10.29 43.56 -15.87
C HIS A 402 -11.24 43.26 -14.71
N GLU A 403 -11.78 44.31 -14.10
CA GLU A 403 -13.09 44.24 -13.45
C GLU A 403 -14.11 43.92 -14.55
N VAL A 404 -14.58 42.68 -14.59
CA VAL A 404 -15.85 42.36 -15.22
C VAL A 404 -16.85 42.28 -14.09
N GLN A 405 -17.66 43.33 -13.95
CA GLN A 405 -18.85 43.33 -13.09
C GLN A 405 -19.78 42.21 -13.55
N LEU A 406 -19.92 41.17 -12.74
CA LEU A 406 -20.98 40.17 -12.87
C LEU A 406 -22.26 40.74 -12.23
N PRO A 407 -23.46 40.52 -12.81
CA PRO A 407 -24.73 41.02 -12.27
C PRO A 407 -25.05 40.44 -10.88
N GLU A 408 -25.62 41.26 -10.01
CA GLU A 408 -25.91 41.03 -8.58
C GLU A 408 -26.98 39.95 -8.25
N GLU A 409 -27.40 39.09 -9.18
CA GLU A 409 -28.55 38.18 -8.98
C GLU A 409 -28.21 36.69 -8.72
N MET A 410 -27.04 36.37 -8.17
CA MET A 410 -26.76 35.00 -7.66
C MET A 410 -26.11 34.99 -6.28
N MET A 411 -26.54 35.89 -5.38
CA MET A 411 -26.12 35.90 -3.98
C MET A 411 -27.24 35.42 -3.06
N THR A 412 -27.55 34.11 -3.07
CA THR A 412 -28.15 33.41 -1.93
C THR A 412 -28.13 31.90 -2.16
N ILE A 413 -27.31 31.17 -1.39
CA ILE A 413 -27.70 30.01 -0.57
C ILE A 413 -26.42 29.51 0.15
N GLY A 414 -26.48 29.55 1.49
CA GLY A 414 -25.81 28.55 2.32
C GLY A 414 -24.38 28.83 2.77
N ALA A 415 -24.23 29.68 3.78
CA ALA A 415 -23.11 29.61 4.70
C ALA A 415 -23.07 28.23 5.39
N GLY A 416 -21.87 27.66 5.52
CA GLY A 416 -21.61 26.55 6.45
C GLY A 416 -20.76 25.42 5.86
N MET A 417 -19.44 25.60 5.81
CA MET A 417 -18.53 24.46 5.95
C MET A 417 -17.14 24.93 6.41
N SER A 418 -16.82 24.60 7.66
CA SER A 418 -15.52 24.83 8.27
C SER A 418 -14.43 24.08 7.51
N ILE A 419 -13.32 24.79 7.29
CA ILE A 419 -12.05 24.26 6.78
C ILE A 419 -11.51 23.28 7.83
N HIS A 420 -11.60 21.98 7.55
CA HIS A 420 -10.74 20.97 8.17
C HIS A 420 -9.54 20.73 7.26
N ILE A 421 -8.40 21.28 7.69
CA ILE A 421 -7.08 20.82 7.25
C ILE A 421 -6.98 19.35 7.66
N LEU A 422 -7.06 18.43 6.70
CA LEU A 422 -6.73 17.02 6.91
C LEU A 422 -5.21 16.86 7.05
N GLY A 423 -4.71 17.29 8.22
CA GLY A 423 -3.49 16.77 8.82
C GLY A 423 -3.83 15.51 9.62
N CYS A 424 -3.01 14.47 9.51
CA CYS A 424 -3.00 13.28 10.37
C CYS A 424 -4.40 12.68 10.67
N GLY A 425 -5.00 12.01 9.69
CA GLY A 425 -6.07 11.05 9.93
C GLY A 425 -5.50 9.76 10.53
N TYR A 426 -5.66 9.59 11.84
CA TYR A 426 -5.59 8.29 12.50
C TYR A 426 -6.59 7.32 11.83
N TRP A 427 -6.09 6.35 11.08
CA TRP A 427 -6.91 5.20 10.67
C TRP A 427 -6.98 4.24 11.86
N CYS A 428 -7.94 4.52 12.75
CA CYS A 428 -8.39 3.56 13.75
C CYS A 428 -9.23 2.50 13.03
N SER A 429 -8.70 1.28 12.99
CA SER A 429 -9.36 0.09 12.47
C SER A 429 -10.66 -0.18 13.22
N THR A 430 -11.80 -0.09 12.53
CA THR A 430 -13.00 -0.86 12.85
C THR A 430 -12.91 -2.18 12.08
N PRO A 431 -12.76 -3.34 12.74
CA PRO A 431 -12.97 -4.61 12.08
C PRO A 431 -14.46 -4.76 11.79
N ILE A 432 -14.79 -4.90 10.50
CA ILE A 432 -16.10 -5.41 10.07
C ILE A 432 -16.07 -6.90 10.40
N PHE A 433 -16.85 -7.29 11.42
CA PHE A 433 -17.27 -8.67 11.63
C PHE A 433 -18.39 -9.03 10.64
#